data_AF-A0A1V4U1K5-F1
#
_entry.id   AF-A0A1V4U1K5-F1
#
_cell.length_a   1.000
_cell.length_b   1.000
_cell.length_c   1.000
_cell.angle_alpha   90.00
_cell.angle_beta   90.00
_cell.angle_gamma   90.00
#
_symmetry.space_group_name_H-M   'P 1'
#
loop_
_entity.id
_entity.type
_entity.pdbx_description
1 polymer ?
#
loop_
_entity_poly.entity_id
_entity_poly.type
_entity_poly.pdbx_seq_one_letter_code
_entity_poly.pdbx_strand_id
1 'polypeptide(L)'
;MGLADAGTIYVPERFRPGFPVIIFRFLGNVTVIYKYYTPLYTFEVIKVADLPIAAVVRIAKQSGAERVGSDAAAALVAKSEDYIAELVKEANKLAMHAGRKTIKEEDVILAAKSM
;
A
#
# COMPACT_ATOMS: atom_id res chain seq x y z
N MET A 1 -24.35 26.23 -44.65
CA MET A 1 -25.65 26.19 -43.96
C MET A 1 -25.78 24.81 -43.34
N GLY A 2 -25.85 24.71 -42.01
CA GLY A 2 -25.99 23.44 -41.27
C GLY A 2 -24.80 23.10 -40.35
N LEU A 3 -24.70 23.78 -39.22
CA LEU A 3 -24.05 23.28 -37.99
C LEU A 3 -25.00 22.27 -37.29
N ALA A 4 -24.42 21.46 -36.39
CA ALA A 4 -25.01 20.42 -35.52
C ALA A 4 -25.05 19.01 -36.17
N ASP A 5 -24.51 17.93 -35.61
CA ASP A 5 -24.59 17.54 -34.20
C ASP A 5 -23.36 16.78 -33.67
N ALA A 6 -23.17 16.91 -32.36
CA ALA A 6 -22.04 16.47 -31.57
C ALA A 6 -21.89 14.94 -31.51
N GLY A 7 -20.65 14.52 -31.22
CA GLY A 7 -20.24 13.13 -31.07
C GLY A 7 -21.19 12.30 -30.21
N THR A 8 -21.74 11.25 -30.82
CA THR A 8 -22.47 10.21 -30.12
C THR A 8 -21.46 9.22 -29.55
N ILE A 9 -21.32 9.20 -28.23
CA ILE A 9 -20.60 8.14 -27.49
C ILE A 9 -21.66 7.11 -27.10
N TYR A 10 -21.62 5.92 -27.67
CA TYR A 10 -22.51 4.83 -27.25
C TYR A 10 -21.95 4.18 -25.99
N VAL A 11 -22.59 4.42 -24.84
CA VAL A 11 -22.28 3.74 -23.57
C VAL A 11 -23.49 2.88 -23.20
N PRO A 12 -23.41 1.54 -23.19
CA PRO A 12 -24.54 0.71 -22.83
C PRO A 12 -24.89 0.86 -21.33
N GLU A 13 -26.18 0.98 -21.02
CA GLU A 13 -26.76 1.28 -19.69
C GLU A 13 -26.46 0.26 -18.58
N ARG A 14 -25.88 -0.90 -18.89
CA ARG A 14 -25.53 -1.93 -17.89
C ARG A 14 -24.05 -2.29 -17.95
N PHE A 15 -23.29 -1.64 -17.07
CA PHE A 15 -21.90 -2.00 -16.77
C PHE A 15 -21.85 -3.38 -16.11
N ARG A 16 -21.23 -4.36 -16.76
CA ARG A 16 -20.81 -5.61 -16.12
C ARG A 16 -19.33 -5.49 -15.75
N PRO A 17 -18.95 -5.59 -14.46
CA PRO A 17 -17.54 -5.55 -14.08
C PRO A 17 -16.76 -6.67 -14.77
N GLY A 18 -15.65 -6.32 -15.42
CA GLY A 18 -14.71 -7.26 -16.06
C GLY A 18 -14.85 -7.49 -17.55
N PHE A 19 -15.77 -6.81 -18.24
CA PHE A 19 -15.81 -6.78 -19.70
C PHE A 19 -15.19 -5.49 -20.25
N PRO A 20 -14.43 -5.54 -21.36
CA PRO A 20 -13.83 -4.34 -21.95
C PRO A 20 -14.93 -3.39 -22.45
N VAL A 21 -14.84 -2.11 -22.06
CA VAL A 21 -15.64 -1.05 -22.67
C VAL A 21 -14.96 -0.65 -23.96
N ILE A 22 -15.59 -0.93 -25.10
CA ILE A 22 -15.08 -0.57 -26.43
C ILE A 22 -15.77 0.72 -26.85
N ILE A 23 -15.02 1.81 -26.94
CA ILE A 23 -15.54 3.10 -27.43
C ILE A 23 -15.07 3.30 -28.87
N PHE A 24 -16.02 3.40 -29.78
CA PHE A 24 -15.76 3.70 -31.19
C PHE A 24 -15.84 5.21 -31.40
N ARG A 25 -14.77 5.81 -31.93
CA ARG A 25 -14.78 7.20 -32.41
C ARG A 25 -14.56 7.17 -33.92
N PHE A 26 -15.57 7.61 -34.68
CA PHE A 26 -15.45 7.79 -36.12
C PHE A 26 -14.92 9.20 -36.41
N LEU A 27 -13.74 9.28 -37.03
CA LEU A 27 -13.16 10.51 -37.57
C LEU A 27 -13.08 10.37 -39.09
N GLY A 28 -14.13 10.82 -39.79
CA GLY A 28 -14.26 10.61 -41.24
C GLY A 28 -14.34 9.12 -41.60
N ASN A 29 -13.54 8.68 -42.58
CA ASN A 29 -13.50 7.28 -43.05
C ASN A 29 -12.56 6.36 -42.24
N VAL A 30 -12.01 6.83 -41.11
CA VAL A 30 -11.09 6.06 -40.26
C VAL A 30 -11.79 5.68 -38.96
N THR A 31 -11.80 4.38 -38.65
CA THR A 31 -12.28 3.86 -37.37
C THR A 31 -11.10 3.77 -36.40
N VAL A 32 -11.17 4.50 -35.28
CA VAL A 32 -10.16 4.43 -34.21
C VAL A 32 -10.72 3.67 -33.02
N ILE A 33 -10.02 2.62 -32.58
CA ILE A 33 -10.40 1.76 -31.45
C ILE A 33 -9.56 2.15 -30.23
N TYR A 34 -10.18 2.70 -29.19
CA TYR A 34 -9.54 2.89 -27.89
C TYR A 34 -9.82 1.69 -27.00
N LYS A 35 -8.77 0.92 -26.69
CA LYS A 35 -8.87 -0.27 -25.83
C LYS A 35 -8.37 0.08 -24.43
N TYR A 36 -9.26 0.54 -23.55
CA TYR A 36 -8.91 0.71 -22.13
C TYR A 36 -9.06 -0.65 -21.43
N TYR A 37 -7.94 -1.22 -21.03
CA TYR A 37 -7.90 -2.37 -20.14
C TYR A 37 -7.77 -1.86 -18.72
N THR A 38 -8.85 -1.88 -17.93
CA THR A 38 -8.73 -1.80 -16.48
C THR A 38 -8.30 -3.18 -15.99
N PRO A 39 -7.06 -3.37 -15.48
CA PRO A 39 -6.70 -4.64 -14.92
C PRO A 39 -7.55 -4.88 -13.66
N LEU A 40 -8.46 -5.85 -13.72
CA LEU A 40 -9.04 -6.50 -12.54
C LEU A 40 -8.00 -7.43 -11.93
N TYR A 41 -6.88 -6.87 -11.49
CA TYR A 41 -5.84 -7.61 -10.81
C TYR A 41 -5.64 -6.91 -9.46
N THR A 42 -6.12 -7.54 -8.39
CA THR A 42 -5.64 -7.22 -7.05
C THR A 42 -4.15 -7.57 -7.04
N PHE A 43 -3.31 -6.57 -7.29
CA PHE A 43 -1.89 -6.69 -7.01
C PHE A 43 -1.77 -6.75 -5.49
N GLU A 44 -1.69 -7.97 -4.94
CA GLU A 44 -1.21 -8.15 -3.58
C GLU A 44 0.20 -7.56 -3.55
N VAL A 45 0.33 -6.38 -2.94
CA VAL A 45 1.61 -5.74 -2.74
C VAL A 45 2.41 -6.68 -1.86
N ILE A 46 3.38 -7.38 -2.44
CA ILE A 46 4.36 -8.16 -1.68
C ILE A 46 5.13 -7.15 -0.84
N LYS A 47 4.75 -7.00 0.42
CA LYS A 47 5.48 -6.19 1.38
C LYS A 47 6.83 -6.89 1.60
N VAL A 48 7.88 -6.34 0.98
CA VAL A 48 9.24 -6.76 1.28
C VAL A 48 9.51 -6.38 2.73
N ALA A 49 9.89 -7.35 3.56
CA ALA A 49 10.27 -7.09 4.94
C ALA A 49 11.52 -6.20 4.99
N ASP A 50 11.46 -5.11 5.75
CA ASP A 50 12.60 -4.23 6.02
C ASP A 50 13.52 -4.87 7.07
N LEU A 51 12.96 -5.63 8.02
CA LEU A 51 13.73 -6.39 9.00
C LEU A 51 14.13 -7.78 8.44
N PRO A 52 15.43 -8.15 8.50
CA PRO A 52 15.85 -9.50 8.13
C PRO A 52 15.19 -10.56 9.01
N ILE A 53 14.48 -11.51 8.40
CA ILE A 53 13.80 -12.63 9.10
C ILE A 53 14.77 -13.35 10.04
N ALA A 54 16.00 -13.60 9.60
CA ALA A 54 17.01 -14.30 10.41
C ALA A 54 17.37 -13.55 11.70
N ALA A 55 17.41 -12.21 11.68
CA ALA A 55 17.70 -11.41 12.86
C ALA A 55 16.55 -11.47 13.87
N VAL A 56 15.31 -11.39 13.40
CA VAL A 56 14.11 -11.50 14.24
C VAL A 56 14.00 -12.91 14.86
N VAL A 57 14.25 -13.97 14.09
CA VAL A 57 14.29 -15.35 14.61
C VAL A 57 15.38 -15.52 15.67
N ARG A 58 16.57 -14.92 15.48
CA ARG A 58 17.65 -14.95 16.47
C ARG A 58 17.22 -14.31 17.79
N ILE A 59 16.60 -13.13 17.73
CA ILE A 59 16.06 -12.45 18.92
C ILE A 59 15.01 -13.34 19.60
N ALA A 60 14.06 -13.90 18.84
CA ALA A 60 13.03 -14.79 19.38
C ALA A 60 13.63 -15.99 20.13
N LYS A 61 14.68 -16.61 19.59
CA LYS A 61 15.39 -17.71 20.26
C LYS A 61 16.12 -17.27 21.53
N GLN A 62 16.75 -16.10 21.50
CA GLN A 62 17.36 -15.50 22.69
C GLN A 62 16.33 -15.15 23.77
N SER A 63 15.08 -14.88 23.37
CA SER A 63 13.93 -14.65 24.26
C SER A 63 13.22 -15.95 24.70
N GLY A 64 13.77 -17.13 24.42
CA GLY A 64 13.28 -18.41 24.94
C GLY A 64 12.49 -19.27 23.95
N ALA A 65 12.36 -18.86 22.69
CA ALA A 65 11.77 -19.72 21.66
C ALA A 65 12.74 -20.85 21.28
N GLU A 66 12.37 -22.11 21.51
CA GLU A 66 13.20 -23.26 21.08
C GLU A 66 13.24 -23.38 19.54
N ARG A 67 12.07 -23.25 18.90
CA ARG A 67 11.88 -23.33 17.45
C ARG A 67 10.92 -22.22 16.99
N VAL A 68 11.13 -21.75 15.76
CA VAL A 68 10.28 -20.74 15.11
C VAL A 68 9.97 -21.24 13.70
N GLY A 69 8.68 -21.43 13.38
CA GLY A 69 8.25 -21.80 12.03
C GLY A 69 8.40 -20.64 11.05
N SER A 70 8.41 -20.93 9.74
CA SER A 70 8.53 -19.89 8.69
C SER A 70 7.42 -18.85 8.78
N ASP A 71 6.17 -19.30 8.96
CA ASP A 71 5.00 -18.40 9.02
C ASP A 71 5.02 -17.56 10.29
N ALA A 72 5.44 -18.17 11.41
CA ALA A 72 5.64 -17.46 12.67
C ALA A 72 6.77 -16.41 12.55
N ALA A 73 7.85 -16.74 11.85
CA ALA A 73 8.96 -15.80 11.62
C ALA A 73 8.51 -14.60 10.77
N ALA A 74 7.72 -14.84 9.72
CA ALA A 74 7.13 -13.77 8.90
C ALA A 74 6.17 -12.90 9.72
N ALA A 75 5.31 -13.51 10.54
CA ALA A 75 4.39 -12.78 11.42
C ALA A 75 5.12 -11.94 12.47
N LEU A 76 6.19 -12.47 13.08
CA LEU A 76 7.04 -11.75 14.03
C LEU A 76 7.69 -10.53 13.38
N VAL A 77 8.20 -10.66 12.17
CA VAL A 77 8.77 -9.54 11.41
C VAL A 77 7.72 -8.46 11.17
N ALA A 78 6.56 -8.84 10.62
CA ALA A 78 5.49 -7.90 10.34
C ALA A 78 5.05 -7.15 11.61
N LYS A 79 4.85 -7.85 12.72
CA LYS A 79 4.47 -7.23 14.00
C LYS A 79 5.57 -6.38 14.63
N SER A 80 6.83 -6.74 14.44
CA SER A 80 7.95 -5.92 14.89
C SER A 80 8.02 -4.60 14.12
N GLU A 81 7.82 -4.64 12.81
CA GLU A 81 7.78 -3.45 11.96
C GLU A 81 6.59 -2.54 12.30
N ASP A 82 5.40 -3.13 12.50
CA ASP A 82 4.21 -2.38 12.92
C ASP A 82 4.47 -1.66 14.25
N TYR A 83 5.03 -2.37 15.23
CA TYR A 83 5.41 -1.79 16.52
C TYR A 83 6.43 -0.66 16.39
N ILE A 84 7.49 -0.84 15.59
CA ILE A 84 8.48 0.21 15.33
C ILE A 84 7.81 1.43 14.68
N ALA A 85 6.91 1.23 13.73
CA ALA A 85 6.21 2.33 13.06
C ALA A 85 5.33 3.12 14.03
N GLU A 86 4.63 2.46 14.94
CA GLU A 86 3.83 3.11 15.98
C GLU A 86 4.72 3.84 17.00
N LEU A 87 5.79 3.19 17.48
CA LEU A 87 6.76 3.77 18.40
C LEU A 87 7.38 5.05 17.83
N VAL A 88 7.77 5.03 16.55
CA VAL A 88 8.33 6.21 15.86
C VAL A 88 7.30 7.31 15.72
N LYS A 89 6.03 7.01 15.45
CA LYS A 89 4.97 8.03 15.37
C LYS A 89 4.82 8.77 16.70
N GLU A 90 4.74 8.04 17.81
CA GLU A 90 4.61 8.65 19.13
C GLU A 90 5.89 9.41 19.54
N ALA A 91 7.07 8.83 19.33
CA ALA A 91 8.33 9.51 19.61
C ALA A 91 8.50 10.79 18.78
N ASN A 92 8.06 10.78 17.52
CA ASN A 92 8.09 11.96 16.66
C ASN A 92 7.14 13.07 17.16
N LYS A 93 5.93 12.71 17.63
CA LYS A 93 5.02 13.70 18.24
C LYS A 93 5.67 14.37 19.46
N LEU A 94 6.31 13.58 20.32
CA LEU A 94 7.02 14.11 21.50
C LEU A 94 8.16 15.06 21.12
N ALA A 95 8.98 14.67 20.13
CA ALA A 95 10.04 15.54 19.60
C ALA A 95 9.48 16.85 19.03
N MET A 96 8.38 16.77 18.27
CA MET A 96 7.70 17.94 17.69
C MET A 96 7.13 18.86 18.76
N HIS A 97 6.51 18.33 19.83
CA HIS A 97 6.04 19.12 20.96
C HIS A 97 7.18 19.85 21.68
N ALA A 98 8.38 19.27 21.69
CA ALA A 98 9.60 19.90 22.20
C ALA A 98 10.28 20.85 21.19
N GLY A 99 9.65 21.14 20.04
CA GLY A 99 10.17 22.03 19.00
C GLY A 99 11.35 21.45 18.19
N ARG A 100 11.61 20.15 18.29
CA ARG A 100 12.69 19.44 17.58
C ARG A 100 12.15 18.67 16.38
N LYS A 101 12.98 18.54 15.34
CA LYS A 101 12.70 17.66 14.18
C LYS A 101 13.37 16.30 14.29
N THR A 102 14.42 16.19 15.09
CA THR A 102 15.17 14.95 15.31
C THR A 102 14.69 14.28 16.59
N ILE A 103 14.26 13.02 16.47
CA ILE A 103 13.91 12.15 17.60
C ILE A 103 15.16 11.86 18.41
N LYS A 104 15.06 11.97 19.74
CA LYS A 104 16.13 11.60 20.68
C LYS A 104 15.72 10.41 21.54
N GLU A 105 16.69 9.87 22.27
CA GLU A 105 16.50 8.72 23.16
C GLU A 105 15.34 8.94 24.15
N GLU A 106 15.27 10.13 24.76
CA GLU A 106 14.21 10.46 25.71
C GLU A 106 12.80 10.37 25.12
N ASP A 107 12.65 10.73 23.83
CA ASP A 107 11.37 10.66 23.14
C ASP A 107 10.96 9.19 22.90
N VAL A 108 11.92 8.33 22.53
CA VAL A 108 11.68 6.90 22.31
C VAL A 108 11.31 6.20 23.61
N ILE A 109 12.03 6.48 24.70
CA ILE A 109 11.75 5.89 26.02
C ILE A 109 10.37 6.34 26.52
N LEU A 110 10.03 7.62 26.35
CA LEU A 110 8.73 8.12 26.80
C LEU A 110 7.59 7.59 25.93
N ALA A 111 7.78 7.49 24.61
CA ALA A 111 6.81 6.87 23.70
C ALA A 111 6.56 5.41 24.09
N ALA A 112 7.62 4.62 24.29
CA ALA A 112 7.50 3.21 24.69
C ALA A 112 6.79 3.00 26.04
N LYS A 113 6.80 4.00 26.93
CA LYS A 113 6.06 3.98 28.20
C LYS A 113 4.61 4.43 28.08
N SER A 114 4.28 5.16 27.02
CA SER A 114 2.97 5.80 26.82
C SER A 114 2.09 5.06 25.82
N MET A 115 2.67 4.12 25.06
CA MET A 115 1.98 3.16 24.21
C MET A 115 1.28 2.06 25.02
#